data_AF-A0A9P8CLA3-F1
#
_entry.id   AF-A0A9P8CLA3-F1
#
_cell.length_a   1.000
_cell.length_b   1.000
_cell.length_c   1.000
_cell.angle_alpha   90.00
_cell.angle_beta   90.00
_cell.angle_gamma   90.00
#
_symmetry.space_group_name_H-M   'P 1'
#
loop_
_entity.id
_entity.type
_entity.pdbx_description
1 polymer ?
#
loop_
_entity_poly.entity_id
_entity_poly.type
_entity_poly.pdbx_seq_one_letter_code
_entity_poly.pdbx_strand_id
1 'polypeptide(L)'
;MATNVLISSQGTVFLVMRRSVEDDTMLKLFSEQLKDTTQESTFDVLYPLFKDDWLQKDDIIDPFLDRRRYHMRTVWIFDLDNDLVRFHKANHYTWVALDLFRQQDVTTQDFIPYTPPTPATQGSLSKLKLHRRLMRRNGICAESLARRGALVGRLLFDFAYQWRHVLCGRYNNSTFKEVCTPRPGIGGYLIWLNSLPEWEPFNESIVRVGGVSIVFAQHPCHAITMIRNDFRDYVRWETKLDPSYCLRGSRTYLVLSVREVALFRIDSEQERCTTTERLLDGTLPLSDTALNLLLEATQVKVPVTPLHQLPVELQDNVLQNMSAGPVERARAGCVLGLGSPFTWRSEGRDIQRVEGRTNRTPWPPVESHIHFGESIPGLVYK
;
A
#
# COMPACT_ATOMS: atom_id res chain seq x y z
N MET A 1 2.31 27.90 -4.31
CA MET A 1 2.59 26.82 -3.34
C MET A 1 1.43 26.73 -2.36
N ALA A 2 1.29 25.61 -1.66
CA ALA A 2 0.19 25.28 -0.77
C ALA A 2 0.70 24.99 0.64
N THR A 3 -0.15 25.27 1.62
CA THR A 3 0.03 24.96 3.04
C THR A 3 -1.07 24.00 3.45
N ASN A 4 -0.71 22.88 4.06
CA ASN A 4 -1.67 21.94 4.63
C ASN A 4 -1.77 22.14 6.13
N VAL A 5 -2.98 22.07 6.65
CA VAL A 5 -3.25 22.02 8.09
C VAL A 5 -4.02 20.75 8.38
N LEU A 6 -3.51 19.94 9.30
CA LEU A 6 -4.11 18.69 9.74
C LEU A 6 -4.43 18.79 11.23
N ILE A 7 -5.60 18.27 11.62
CA ILE A 7 -5.97 18.07 13.03
C ILE A 7 -6.18 16.58 13.22
N SER A 8 -5.43 15.98 14.14
CA SER A 8 -5.64 14.60 14.61
C SER A 8 -6.32 14.65 15.96
N SER A 9 -7.49 14.02 16.06
CA SER A 9 -8.24 13.90 17.31
C SER A 9 -8.95 12.56 17.36
N GLN A 10 -8.75 11.82 18.45
CA GLN A 10 -9.34 10.51 18.71
C GLN A 10 -9.09 9.52 17.56
N GLY A 11 -7.90 9.59 16.95
CA GLY A 11 -7.53 8.76 15.81
C GLY A 11 -8.18 9.12 14.47
N THR A 12 -8.95 10.22 14.40
CA THR A 12 -9.48 10.77 13.13
C THR A 12 -8.63 11.94 12.68
N VAL A 13 -8.35 12.03 11.38
CA VAL A 13 -7.55 13.11 10.80
C VAL A 13 -8.44 14.01 9.94
N PHE A 14 -8.43 15.31 10.22
CA PHE A 14 -9.08 16.33 9.41
C PHE A 14 -8.01 17.11 8.65
N LEU A 15 -8.17 17.27 7.35
CA LEU A 15 -7.23 17.96 6.47
C LEU A 15 -7.91 19.15 5.80
N VAL A 16 -7.27 20.31 5.88
CA VAL A 16 -7.60 21.48 5.06
C VAL A 16 -6.36 21.93 4.29
N MET A 17 -6.56 22.35 3.04
CA MET A 17 -5.48 22.81 2.16
C MET A 17 -5.69 24.28 1.81
N ARG A 18 -4.66 25.10 1.94
CA ARG A 18 -4.72 26.54 1.66
C ARG A 18 -3.68 26.96 0.64
N ARG A 19 -3.93 28.10 -0.03
CA ARG A 19 -2.86 28.80 -0.74
C ARG A 19 -1.76 29.14 0.26
N SER A 20 -0.52 29.11 -0.18
CA SER A 20 0.64 29.43 0.66
C SER A 20 0.40 30.72 1.42
N VAL A 21 0.28 30.59 2.73
CA VAL A 21 0.36 31.69 3.70
C VAL A 21 1.76 31.65 4.30
N GLU A 22 2.30 32.81 4.68
CA GLU A 22 3.59 32.86 5.39
C GLU A 22 3.49 32.16 6.75
N ASP A 23 4.55 31.45 7.13
CA ASP A 23 4.53 30.61 8.33
C ASP A 23 4.31 31.45 9.60
N ASP A 24 4.89 32.65 9.66
CA ASP A 24 4.72 33.59 10.79
C ASP A 24 3.29 34.11 10.91
N THR A 25 2.60 34.28 9.78
CA THR A 25 1.18 34.68 9.78
C THR A 25 0.30 33.54 10.33
N MET A 26 0.62 32.30 9.97
CA MET A 26 -0.09 31.12 10.50
C MET A 26 0.18 30.95 11.99
N LEU A 27 1.43 31.10 12.45
CA LEU A 27 1.79 31.03 13.87
C LEU A 27 1.06 32.08 14.69
N LYS A 28 1.08 33.34 14.25
CA LYS A 28 0.38 34.43 14.92
C LYS A 28 -1.12 34.12 15.02
N LEU A 29 -1.73 33.66 13.92
CA LEU A 29 -3.13 33.26 13.89
C LEU A 29 -3.42 32.13 14.88
N PHE A 30 -2.56 31.12 14.98
CA PHE A 30 -2.76 30.01 15.92
C PHE A 30 -2.58 30.44 17.38
N SER A 31 -1.54 31.23 17.69
CA SER A 31 -1.32 31.76 19.03
C SER A 31 -2.47 32.65 19.49
N GLU A 32 -2.94 33.58 18.66
CA GLU A 32 -4.06 34.46 19.00
C GLU A 32 -5.35 33.69 19.30
N GLN A 33 -5.59 32.58 18.59
CA GLN A 33 -6.84 31.82 18.69
C GLN A 33 -6.79 30.80 19.83
N LEU A 34 -5.63 30.18 20.08
CA LEU A 34 -5.48 29.16 21.11
C LEU A 34 -5.17 29.73 22.51
N LYS A 35 -4.79 31.00 22.61
CA LYS A 35 -4.51 31.65 23.89
C LYS A 35 -5.69 31.50 24.86
N ASP A 36 -5.39 31.13 26.09
CA ASP A 36 -6.37 30.89 27.17
C ASP A 36 -7.44 29.82 26.86
N THR A 37 -7.26 29.03 25.80
CA THR A 37 -8.15 27.92 25.44
C THR A 37 -7.77 26.67 26.23
N THR A 38 -8.75 25.85 26.65
CA THR A 38 -8.45 24.56 27.31
C THR A 38 -8.04 23.49 26.31
N GLN A 39 -7.48 22.39 26.80
CA GLN A 39 -7.11 21.26 25.94
C GLN A 39 -8.32 20.68 25.22
N GLU A 40 -9.45 20.54 25.92
CA GLU A 40 -10.69 19.96 25.40
C GLU A 40 -11.33 20.85 24.31
N SER A 41 -11.22 22.17 24.44
CA SER A 41 -11.81 23.12 23.48
C SER A 41 -10.91 23.41 22.27
N THR A 42 -9.70 22.87 22.21
CA THR A 42 -8.73 23.16 21.15
C THR A 42 -9.27 22.79 19.76
N PHE A 43 -10.01 21.68 19.63
CA PHE A 43 -10.64 21.29 18.38
C PHE A 43 -11.70 22.30 17.92
N ASP A 44 -12.58 22.71 18.85
CA ASP A 44 -13.69 23.63 18.57
C ASP A 44 -13.21 25.04 18.19
N VAL A 45 -11.99 25.40 18.57
CA VAL A 45 -11.34 26.65 18.15
C VAL A 45 -10.67 26.51 16.79
N LEU A 46 -9.92 25.44 16.56
CA LEU A 46 -9.15 25.26 15.32
C LEU A 46 -10.01 24.89 14.12
N TYR A 47 -11.04 24.07 14.30
CA TYR A 47 -11.86 23.57 13.21
C TYR A 47 -12.60 24.70 12.47
N PRO A 48 -13.29 25.65 13.15
CA PRO A 48 -14.00 26.74 12.48
C PRO A 48 -13.08 27.84 11.91
N LEU A 49 -11.81 27.88 12.34
CA LEU A 49 -10.82 28.88 11.90
C LEU A 49 -10.62 28.88 10.39
N PHE A 50 -10.85 27.73 9.77
CA PHE A 50 -10.81 27.56 8.32
C PHE A 50 -12.24 27.41 7.81
N LYS A 51 -12.74 28.44 7.12
CA LYS A 51 -14.06 28.44 6.43
C LYS A 51 -14.09 27.55 5.18
N ASP A 52 -13.16 26.61 5.09
CA ASP A 52 -12.92 25.75 3.94
C ASP A 52 -13.46 24.34 4.23
N ASP A 53 -13.74 23.55 3.19
CA ASP A 53 -14.23 22.18 3.34
C ASP A 53 -13.14 21.27 3.91
N TRP A 54 -13.25 20.92 5.19
CA TRP A 54 -12.39 19.93 5.83
C TRP A 54 -12.61 18.55 5.23
N LEU A 55 -11.52 17.89 4.86
CA LEU A 55 -11.52 16.52 4.40
C LEU A 55 -11.17 15.58 5.54
N GLN A 56 -12.08 14.67 5.88
CA GLN A 56 -11.77 13.57 6.79
C GLN A 56 -10.86 12.56 6.09
N LYS A 57 -9.82 12.12 6.79
CA LYS A 57 -8.81 11.16 6.34
C LYS A 57 -8.57 10.12 7.41
N ASP A 58 -8.20 8.93 6.97
CA ASP A 58 -7.79 7.85 7.85
C ASP A 58 -6.40 8.08 8.45
N ASP A 59 -5.52 8.86 7.80
CA ASP A 59 -4.15 9.04 8.27
C ASP A 59 -3.49 10.35 7.86
N ILE A 60 -2.40 10.67 8.56
CA ILE A 60 -1.48 11.76 8.32
C ILE A 60 -0.45 11.28 7.27
N ILE A 61 -0.69 11.66 6.02
CA ILE A 61 0.27 11.41 4.93
C ILE A 61 1.34 12.49 4.98
N ASP A 62 2.60 12.11 5.22
CA ASP A 62 3.72 13.06 5.14
C ASP A 62 3.95 13.45 3.67
N PRO A 63 3.61 14.69 3.28
CA PRO A 63 3.85 15.15 1.96
C PRO A 63 5.29 15.69 1.82
N PHE A 64 6.25 15.20 2.63
CA PHE A 64 7.74 15.19 2.54
C PHE A 64 8.37 14.10 1.66
N LEU A 65 7.88 12.87 1.78
CA LEU A 65 8.48 11.61 1.28
C LEU A 65 8.38 11.25 -0.24
N ASP A 66 7.95 12.13 -1.13
CA ASP A 66 7.67 11.90 -2.56
C ASP A 66 8.35 13.01 -3.39
N ARG A 67 9.17 12.66 -4.36
CA ARG A 67 9.89 13.67 -5.15
C ARG A 67 9.02 14.48 -6.13
N ARG A 68 7.73 14.13 -6.35
CA ARG A 68 6.79 14.83 -7.26
C ARG A 68 6.26 16.18 -6.74
N ARG A 69 6.80 16.68 -5.62
CA ARG A 69 6.22 17.75 -4.80
C ARG A 69 6.52 19.18 -5.28
N TYR A 70 6.03 19.57 -6.45
CA TYR A 70 6.26 20.93 -6.93
C TYR A 70 5.45 22.03 -6.21
N HIS A 71 4.51 21.68 -5.33
CA HIS A 71 3.52 22.65 -4.83
C HIS A 71 3.40 22.78 -3.31
N MET A 72 3.88 21.85 -2.49
CA MET A 72 3.74 21.91 -1.02
C MET A 72 4.91 22.67 -0.39
N ARG A 73 4.62 23.66 0.47
CA ARG A 73 5.65 24.44 1.19
C ARG A 73 5.78 23.99 2.64
N THR A 74 4.65 23.91 3.34
CA THR A 74 4.59 23.68 4.79
C THR A 74 3.39 22.79 5.13
N VAL A 75 3.55 21.96 6.15
CA VAL A 75 2.47 21.16 6.74
C VAL A 75 2.44 21.41 8.23
N TRP A 76 1.27 21.80 8.72
CA TRP A 76 0.96 21.94 10.14
C TRP A 76 0.13 20.73 10.59
N ILE A 77 0.51 20.10 11.69
CA ILE A 77 -0.18 18.92 12.22
C ILE A 77 -0.46 19.17 13.70
N PHE A 78 -1.71 19.39 14.03
CA PHE A 78 -2.22 19.50 15.39
C PHE A 78 -2.58 18.11 15.89
N ASP A 79 -1.72 17.52 16.69
CA ASP A 79 -1.93 16.21 17.30
C ASP A 79 -2.54 16.40 18.69
N LEU A 80 -3.87 16.48 18.74
CA LEU A 80 -4.61 16.76 19.97
C LEU A 80 -4.55 15.58 20.95
N ASP A 81 -4.34 14.36 20.43
CA ASP A 81 -4.20 13.15 21.24
C ASP A 81 -2.92 13.16 22.08
N ASN A 82 -1.86 13.77 21.56
CA ASN A 82 -0.56 13.90 22.25
C ASN A 82 -0.25 15.33 22.70
N ASP A 83 -1.22 16.24 22.58
CA ASP A 83 -1.12 17.67 22.90
C ASP A 83 0.12 18.38 22.31
N LEU A 84 0.34 18.21 21.00
CA LEU A 84 1.49 18.80 20.30
C LEU A 84 1.15 19.34 18.91
N VAL A 85 1.94 20.30 18.44
CA VAL A 85 1.93 20.79 17.05
C VAL A 85 3.21 20.37 16.37
N ARG A 86 3.09 19.72 15.21
CA ARG A 86 4.23 19.45 14.32
C ARG A 86 4.22 20.41 13.15
N PHE A 87 5.40 20.86 12.79
CA PHE A 87 5.67 21.76 11.67
C PHE A 87 6.68 21.10 10.75
N HIS A 88 6.21 20.71 9.57
CA HIS A 88 7.04 20.01 8.59
C HIS A 88 7.27 20.88 7.35
N LYS A 89 8.52 20.88 6.91
CA LYS A 89 8.99 21.36 5.61
C LYS A 89 9.86 20.28 4.98
N ALA A 90 10.16 20.43 3.68
CA ALA A 90 10.92 19.44 2.90
C ALA A 90 12.19 18.91 3.59
N ASN A 91 12.90 19.76 4.33
CA ASN A 91 14.16 19.42 5.00
C ASN A 91 14.13 19.66 6.52
N HIS A 92 12.98 19.99 7.10
CA HIS A 92 12.89 20.40 8.50
C HIS A 92 11.65 19.80 9.13
N TYR A 93 11.86 18.99 10.17
CA TYR A 93 10.80 18.39 10.97
C TYR A 93 10.97 18.91 12.38
N THR A 94 10.00 19.70 12.84
CA THR A 94 10.03 20.26 14.18
C THR A 94 8.67 20.10 14.85
N TRP A 95 8.65 20.19 16.18
CA TRP A 95 7.42 20.13 16.97
C TRP A 95 7.50 21.04 18.19
N VAL A 96 6.35 21.35 18.77
CA VAL A 96 6.23 22.11 20.02
C VAL A 96 4.98 21.61 20.76
N ALA A 97 4.95 21.75 22.08
CA ALA A 97 3.76 21.42 22.87
C ALA A 97 2.61 22.39 22.55
N LEU A 98 1.37 21.89 22.50
CA LEU A 98 0.19 22.73 22.27
C LEU A 98 -0.07 23.68 23.45
N ASP A 99 0.28 23.24 24.67
CA ASP A 99 0.22 24.04 25.89
C ASP A 99 0.94 25.40 25.76
N LEU A 100 2.06 25.45 25.03
CA LEU A 100 2.77 26.71 24.76
C LEU A 100 1.92 27.71 23.98
N PHE A 101 1.13 27.26 22.99
CA PHE A 101 0.22 28.14 22.24
C PHE A 101 -0.92 28.68 23.10
N ARG A 102 -1.30 27.98 24.16
CA ARG A 102 -2.36 28.41 25.09
C ARG A 102 -1.86 29.44 26.09
N GLN A 103 -0.58 29.41 26.42
CA GLN A 103 0.04 30.27 27.44
C GLN A 103 0.65 31.54 26.86
N GLN A 104 1.25 31.47 25.67
CA GLN A 104 2.02 32.57 25.10
C GLN A 104 2.04 32.59 23.57
N ASP A 105 2.54 33.69 23.01
CA ASP A 105 2.79 33.79 21.58
C ASP A 105 3.99 32.89 21.20
N VAL A 106 3.80 32.04 20.19
CA VAL A 106 4.78 31.03 19.77
C VAL A 106 5.41 31.45 18.45
N THR A 107 6.72 31.32 18.37
CA THR A 107 7.52 31.62 17.19
C THR A 107 8.14 30.35 16.62
N THR A 108 8.72 30.42 15.41
CA THR A 108 9.44 29.28 14.82
C THR A 108 10.65 28.83 15.66
N GLN A 109 11.17 29.68 16.55
CA GLN A 109 12.34 29.36 17.38
C GLN A 109 12.02 28.44 18.56
N ASP A 110 10.75 28.42 18.99
CA ASP A 110 10.28 27.58 20.10
C ASP A 110 10.14 26.10 19.69
N PHE A 111 10.18 25.83 18.39
CA PHE A 111 10.04 24.49 17.85
C PHE A 111 11.33 23.68 18.00
N ILE A 112 11.19 22.46 18.51
CA ILE A 112 12.29 21.53 18.72
C ILE A 112 12.42 20.63 17.48
N PRO A 113 13.61 20.53 16.87
CA PRO A 113 13.86 19.58 15.80
C PRO A 113 13.67 18.14 16.27
N TYR A 114 13.11 17.30 15.41
CA TYR A 114 13.04 15.87 15.67
C TYR A 114 13.26 15.08 14.39
N THR A 115 13.69 13.82 14.56
CA THR A 115 13.80 12.90 13.43
C THR A 115 12.45 12.21 13.26
N PRO A 116 11.78 12.36 12.09
CA PRO A 116 10.55 11.63 11.84
C PRO A 116 10.86 10.14 11.94
N PRO A 117 10.02 9.37 12.63
CA PRO A 117 10.39 8.02 12.97
C PRO A 117 10.39 7.16 11.70
N THR A 118 11.56 6.67 11.33
CA THR A 118 11.82 5.97 10.08
C THR A 118 10.80 4.85 9.90
N PRO A 119 10.21 4.69 8.70
CA PRO A 119 9.34 3.56 8.46
C PRO A 119 10.15 2.29 8.70
N ALA A 120 9.63 1.39 9.54
CA ALA A 120 10.36 0.20 9.99
C ALA A 120 10.90 -0.55 8.76
N THR A 121 12.21 -0.46 8.57
CA THR A 121 12.92 -0.97 7.39
C THR A 121 13.49 -2.37 7.64
N GLN A 122 13.40 -2.85 8.88
CA GLN A 122 13.89 -4.16 9.31
C GLN A 122 12.73 -5.13 9.49
N GLY A 123 12.78 -6.23 8.71
CA GLY A 123 11.85 -7.36 8.73
C GLY A 123 11.32 -7.63 10.12
N SER A 124 10.05 -7.32 10.39
CA SER A 124 9.48 -7.45 11.74
C SER A 124 9.57 -8.90 12.25
N LEU A 125 9.58 -9.88 11.36
CA LEU A 125 9.74 -11.30 11.69
C LEU A 125 11.17 -11.67 12.07
N SER A 126 12.16 -10.83 11.74
CA SER A 126 13.56 -11.15 12.02
C SER A 126 13.86 -11.24 13.52
N LYS A 127 13.02 -10.58 14.33
CA LYS A 127 13.04 -10.59 15.79
C LYS A 127 12.46 -11.88 16.39
N LEU A 128 11.73 -12.69 15.63
CA LEU A 128 11.16 -13.94 16.11
C LEU A 128 12.15 -15.09 15.91
N LYS A 129 12.29 -15.94 16.94
CA LYS A 129 13.10 -17.17 16.90
C LYS A 129 12.38 -18.27 16.10
N LEU A 130 12.24 -18.06 14.79
CA LEU A 130 11.66 -19.05 13.88
C LEU A 130 12.76 -19.74 13.07
N HIS A 131 12.55 -21.02 12.76
CA HIS A 131 13.44 -21.75 11.86
C HIS A 131 13.34 -21.15 10.45
N ARG A 132 14.45 -20.55 10.00
CA ARG A 132 14.54 -19.97 8.66
C ARG A 132 14.99 -21.02 7.66
N ARG A 133 14.18 -21.28 6.65
CA ARG A 133 14.51 -22.21 5.58
C ARG A 133 14.01 -21.68 4.25
N LEU A 134 14.77 -21.91 3.19
CA LEU A 134 14.27 -21.71 1.85
C LEU A 134 13.09 -22.67 1.64
N MET A 135 11.93 -22.11 1.38
CA MET A 135 10.73 -22.88 1.06
C MET A 135 10.37 -22.62 -0.39
N ARG A 136 10.17 -23.70 -1.13
CA ARG A 136 9.58 -23.66 -2.47
C ARG A 136 8.36 -24.55 -2.48
N ARG A 137 7.39 -24.19 -3.33
CA ARG A 137 6.23 -25.03 -3.57
C ARG A 137 6.59 -26.05 -4.66
N ASN A 138 6.26 -27.31 -4.45
CA ASN A 138 6.50 -28.33 -5.48
C ASN A 138 5.45 -28.19 -6.60
N GLY A 139 5.84 -28.49 -7.84
CA GLY A 139 4.92 -28.49 -8.99
C GLY A 139 4.61 -27.11 -9.59
N ILE A 140 5.48 -26.12 -9.35
CA ILE A 140 5.41 -24.81 -10.02
C ILE A 140 5.90 -24.95 -11.46
N CYS A 141 5.09 -24.51 -12.42
CA CYS A 141 5.52 -24.36 -13.80
C CYS A 141 6.40 -23.11 -13.94
N ALA A 142 7.68 -23.31 -14.27
CA ALA A 142 8.65 -22.24 -14.42
C ALA A 142 8.26 -21.24 -15.54
N GLU A 143 7.72 -21.73 -16.65
CA GLU A 143 7.26 -20.89 -17.75
C GLU A 143 6.08 -19.99 -17.35
N SER A 144 5.12 -20.55 -16.61
CA SER A 144 4.00 -19.79 -16.06
C SER A 144 4.47 -18.70 -15.09
N LEU A 145 5.47 -19.02 -14.25
CA LEU A 145 6.06 -18.06 -13.33
C LEU A 145 6.81 -16.95 -14.09
N ALA A 146 7.60 -17.29 -15.10
CA ALA A 146 8.31 -16.32 -15.93
C ALA A 146 7.33 -15.37 -16.65
N ARG A 147 6.24 -15.91 -17.23
CA ARG A 147 5.23 -15.11 -17.92
C ARG A 147 4.52 -14.14 -16.98
N ARG A 148 4.07 -14.63 -15.81
CA ARG A 148 3.45 -13.79 -14.78
C ARG A 148 4.44 -12.78 -14.21
N GLY A 149 5.69 -13.17 -13.97
CA GLY A 149 6.75 -12.30 -13.47
C GLY A 149 7.02 -11.13 -14.40
N ALA A 150 7.09 -11.38 -15.71
CA ALA A 150 7.31 -10.35 -16.71
C ALA A 150 6.22 -9.26 -16.68
N LEU A 151 4.94 -9.65 -16.58
CA LEU A 151 3.82 -8.70 -16.52
C LEU A 151 3.63 -8.11 -15.12
N VAL A 152 3.38 -8.96 -14.12
CA VAL A 152 3.01 -8.56 -12.74
C VAL A 152 4.16 -7.82 -12.06
N GLY A 153 5.41 -8.23 -12.29
CA GLY A 153 6.57 -7.56 -11.70
C GLY A 153 6.64 -6.09 -12.08
N ARG A 154 6.45 -5.78 -13.36
CA ARG A 154 6.43 -4.40 -13.84
C ARG A 154 5.20 -3.62 -13.36
N LEU A 155 4.02 -4.25 -13.37
CA LEU A 155 2.80 -3.63 -12.83
C LEU A 155 2.93 -3.27 -11.35
N LEU A 156 3.48 -4.17 -10.53
CA LEU A 156 3.71 -3.92 -9.10
C LEU A 156 4.79 -2.85 -8.87
N PHE A 157 5.84 -2.84 -9.69
CA PHE A 157 6.85 -1.79 -9.66
C PHE A 157 6.24 -0.41 -9.95
N ASP A 158 5.43 -0.32 -11.01
CA ASP A 158 4.78 0.93 -11.40
C ASP A 158 3.69 1.34 -10.39
N PHE A 159 2.98 0.38 -9.78
CA PHE A 159 2.11 0.60 -8.62
C PHE A 159 2.89 1.23 -7.47
N ALA A 160 4.02 0.62 -7.07
CA ALA A 160 4.82 1.10 -5.95
C ALA A 160 5.35 2.51 -6.20
N TYR A 161 5.83 2.77 -7.42
CA TYR A 161 6.25 4.11 -7.82
C TYR A 161 5.09 5.10 -7.69
N GLN A 162 3.92 4.75 -8.19
CA GLN A 162 2.77 5.63 -8.21
C GLN A 162 2.29 5.94 -6.78
N TRP A 163 2.17 4.93 -5.92
CA TRP A 163 1.68 5.05 -4.54
C TRP A 163 2.75 5.41 -3.50
N ARG A 164 3.98 5.72 -3.92
CA ARG A 164 5.11 5.98 -2.99
C ARG A 164 4.82 6.99 -1.88
N HIS A 165 4.01 8.02 -2.12
CA HIS A 165 3.68 9.00 -1.10
C HIS A 165 2.96 8.39 0.12
N VAL A 166 2.18 7.32 -0.11
CA VAL A 166 1.58 6.50 0.96
C VAL A 166 2.60 5.47 1.44
N LEU A 167 3.23 4.74 0.50
CA LEU A 167 4.07 3.58 0.82
C LEU A 167 5.37 3.93 1.57
N CYS A 168 5.93 5.12 1.34
CA CYS A 168 7.09 5.63 2.05
C CYS A 168 6.75 6.07 3.48
N GLY A 169 5.49 6.42 3.75
CA GLY A 169 5.05 7.00 5.04
C GLY A 169 4.58 5.96 6.04
N ARG A 170 4.31 6.38 7.28
CA ARG A 170 3.50 5.56 8.17
C ARG A 170 2.05 5.61 7.68
N TYR A 171 1.37 4.49 7.78
CA TYR A 171 -0.07 4.40 7.55
C TYR A 171 -0.66 3.47 8.62
N ASN A 172 -1.92 3.62 8.96
CA ASN A 172 -2.61 2.84 9.99
C ASN A 172 -3.32 1.63 9.35
N ASN A 173 -3.95 0.80 10.19
CA ASN A 173 -4.67 -0.38 9.72
C ASN A 173 -5.88 -0.02 8.84
N SER A 174 -6.52 1.13 9.06
CA SER A 174 -7.64 1.59 8.21
C SER A 174 -7.13 1.84 6.80
N THR A 175 -6.13 2.71 6.65
CA THR A 175 -5.47 3.02 5.38
C THR A 175 -4.90 1.76 4.71
N PHE A 176 -4.33 0.84 5.49
CA PHE A 176 -3.88 -0.46 4.95
C PHE A 176 -5.02 -1.27 4.34
N LYS A 177 -6.19 -1.34 4.99
CA LYS A 177 -7.37 -2.02 4.46
C LYS A 177 -7.96 -1.26 3.26
N GLU A 178 -7.93 0.06 3.28
CA GLU A 178 -8.45 0.88 2.20
C GLU A 178 -7.61 0.84 0.92
N VAL A 179 -6.28 0.70 1.03
CA VAL A 179 -5.43 0.41 -0.13
C VAL A 179 -5.85 -0.91 -0.79
N CYS A 180 -6.48 -1.82 -0.04
CA CYS A 180 -7.06 -3.06 -0.54
C CYS A 180 -8.52 -2.94 -0.97
N THR A 181 -9.17 -1.78 -0.83
CA THR A 181 -10.60 -1.61 -1.17
C THR A 181 -10.85 -0.84 -2.47
N PRO A 182 -11.83 -1.29 -3.28
CA PRO A 182 -12.39 -0.51 -4.37
C PRO A 182 -13.11 0.74 -3.84
N ARG A 183 -12.66 1.95 -4.22
CA ARG A 183 -13.33 3.21 -3.88
C ARG A 183 -14.07 3.83 -5.09
N PRO A 184 -15.40 4.04 -5.02
CA PRO A 184 -16.10 4.96 -5.92
C PRO A 184 -15.76 6.40 -5.52
N GLY A 185 -15.19 7.18 -6.43
CA GLY A 185 -14.88 8.59 -6.18
C GLY A 185 -16.18 9.40 -6.02
N ILE A 186 -16.35 10.05 -4.87
CA ILE A 186 -17.41 11.03 -4.62
C ILE A 186 -16.85 12.40 -5.01
N GLY A 187 -17.59 13.13 -5.86
CA GLY A 187 -17.19 14.38 -6.53
C GLY A 187 -16.26 15.29 -5.73
N GLY A 188 -15.10 15.57 -6.34
CA GLY A 188 -13.98 16.34 -5.81
C GLY A 188 -12.69 15.62 -6.15
N TYR A 189 -11.92 16.14 -7.12
CA TYR A 189 -10.66 15.58 -7.63
C TYR A 189 -9.85 14.96 -6.50
N LEU A 190 -9.56 13.64 -6.53
CA LEU A 190 -8.45 12.96 -5.83
C LEU A 190 -8.70 11.42 -5.76
N ILE A 191 -8.66 10.75 -6.92
CA ILE A 191 -8.87 9.30 -7.19
C ILE A 191 -10.28 9.01 -7.71
N TRP A 192 -10.34 8.72 -9.01
CA TRP A 192 -11.47 8.10 -9.67
C TRP A 192 -10.99 6.81 -10.34
N LEU A 193 -11.53 5.68 -9.91
CA LEU A 193 -11.26 4.35 -10.46
C LEU A 193 -12.55 3.92 -11.18
N ASN A 194 -12.62 4.17 -12.50
CA ASN A 194 -13.83 3.93 -13.29
C ASN A 194 -14.10 2.44 -13.57
N SER A 195 -13.16 1.55 -13.22
CA SER A 195 -13.31 0.12 -13.37
C SER A 195 -12.39 -0.56 -12.38
N LEU A 196 -12.81 -0.57 -11.12
CA LEU A 196 -12.26 -1.56 -10.20
C LEU A 196 -12.62 -2.93 -10.77
N PRO A 197 -11.75 -3.94 -10.66
CA PRO A 197 -12.22 -5.31 -10.82
C PRO A 197 -13.44 -5.47 -9.91
N GLU A 198 -14.46 -6.25 -10.28
CA GLU A 198 -15.65 -6.49 -9.45
C GLU A 198 -15.33 -7.35 -8.20
N TRP A 199 -14.08 -7.36 -7.74
CA TRP A 199 -13.71 -8.02 -6.51
C TRP A 199 -14.12 -7.18 -5.30
N GLU A 200 -14.97 -7.76 -4.46
CA GLU A 200 -15.22 -7.24 -3.14
C GLU A 200 -13.90 -7.23 -2.35
N PRO A 201 -13.62 -6.18 -1.56
CA PRO A 201 -12.46 -6.19 -0.68
C PRO A 201 -12.53 -7.41 0.23
N PHE A 202 -11.37 -7.99 0.52
CA PHE A 202 -11.31 -9.10 1.46
C PHE A 202 -11.70 -8.58 2.86
N ASN A 203 -12.92 -8.92 3.29
CA ASN A 203 -13.39 -8.64 4.64
C ASN A 203 -12.65 -9.49 5.68
N GLU A 204 -12.11 -10.62 5.25
CA GLU A 204 -11.34 -11.54 6.06
C GLU A 204 -9.85 -11.23 6.01
N SER A 205 -9.20 -11.43 7.14
CA SER A 205 -7.76 -11.24 7.30
C SER A 205 -6.93 -12.46 6.84
N ILE A 206 -7.58 -13.60 6.61
CA ILE A 206 -6.98 -14.82 6.06
C ILE A 206 -7.83 -15.27 4.88
N VAL A 207 -7.24 -15.30 3.68
CA VAL A 207 -7.93 -15.69 2.44
C VAL A 207 -7.29 -16.93 1.87
N ARG A 208 -8.08 -17.94 1.50
CA ARG A 208 -7.57 -19.19 0.92
C ARG A 208 -7.45 -19.05 -0.60
N VAL A 209 -6.24 -19.24 -1.13
CA VAL A 209 -5.97 -19.20 -2.57
C VAL A 209 -5.25 -20.48 -2.99
N GLY A 210 -6.01 -21.41 -3.58
CA GLY A 210 -5.50 -22.73 -3.94
C GLY A 210 -4.99 -23.50 -2.72
N GLY A 211 -3.69 -23.81 -2.69
CA GLY A 211 -3.06 -24.57 -1.61
C GLY A 211 -2.36 -23.70 -0.55
N VAL A 212 -2.54 -22.38 -0.60
CA VAL A 212 -1.89 -21.42 0.32
C VAL A 212 -2.95 -20.50 0.91
N SER A 213 -2.73 -20.06 2.15
CA SER A 213 -3.58 -19.10 2.83
C SER A 213 -2.87 -17.77 2.94
N ILE A 214 -3.40 -16.73 2.33
CA ILE A 214 -2.84 -15.38 2.36
C ILE A 214 -3.32 -14.69 3.63
N VAL A 215 -2.40 -14.21 4.45
CA VAL A 215 -2.70 -13.51 5.69
C VAL A 215 -2.36 -12.04 5.51
N PHE A 216 -3.37 -11.19 5.50
CA PHE A 216 -3.22 -9.75 5.39
C PHE A 216 -3.01 -9.15 6.77
N ALA A 217 -1.81 -8.62 7.02
CA ALA A 217 -1.50 -7.95 8.27
C ALA A 217 -0.47 -6.86 8.06
N GLN A 218 -0.71 -5.69 8.65
CA GLN A 218 0.27 -4.62 8.68
C GLN A 218 1.55 -5.04 9.43
N HIS A 219 1.39 -5.82 10.51
CA HIS A 219 2.48 -6.29 11.34
C HIS A 219 2.65 -7.80 11.20
N PRO A 220 3.76 -8.29 10.64
CA PRO A 220 4.00 -9.73 10.47
C PRO A 220 3.93 -10.54 11.78
N CYS A 221 4.31 -9.96 12.92
CA CYS A 221 4.16 -10.63 14.22
C CYS A 221 2.70 -10.91 14.57
N HIS A 222 1.80 -9.97 14.26
CA HIS A 222 0.36 -10.18 14.43
C HIS A 222 -0.15 -11.28 13.50
N ALA A 223 0.33 -11.32 12.25
CA ALA A 223 0.00 -12.39 11.30
C ALA A 223 0.30 -13.79 11.84
N ILE A 224 1.42 -13.98 12.53
CA ILE A 224 1.79 -15.29 13.10
C ILE A 224 0.80 -15.73 14.17
N THR A 225 0.36 -14.81 15.04
CA THR A 225 -0.69 -15.12 16.03
C THR A 225 -1.96 -15.57 15.35
N MET A 226 -2.36 -14.90 14.26
CA MET A 226 -3.53 -15.25 13.48
C MET A 226 -3.38 -16.62 12.81
N ILE A 227 -2.20 -16.93 12.25
CA ILE A 227 -1.89 -18.23 11.67
C ILE A 227 -1.99 -19.34 12.70
N ARG A 228 -1.42 -19.16 13.90
CA ARG A 228 -1.48 -20.14 14.97
C ARG A 228 -2.91 -20.43 15.42
N ASN A 229 -3.74 -19.39 15.52
CA ASN A 229 -5.16 -19.55 15.85
C ASN A 229 -5.90 -20.31 14.74
N ASP A 230 -5.72 -19.89 13.49
CA ASP A 230 -6.31 -20.54 12.33
C ASP A 230 -5.91 -22.02 12.19
N PHE A 231 -4.64 -22.33 12.41
CA PHE A 231 -4.14 -23.70 12.38
C PHE A 231 -4.73 -24.53 13.52
N ARG A 232 -4.86 -23.96 14.73
CA ARG A 232 -5.46 -24.63 15.88
C ARG A 232 -6.95 -24.96 15.64
N ASP A 233 -7.69 -24.04 15.06
CA ASP A 233 -9.10 -24.25 14.74
C ASP A 233 -9.26 -25.32 13.65
N TYR A 234 -8.39 -25.31 12.65
CA TYR A 234 -8.32 -26.38 11.65
C TYR A 234 -8.03 -27.75 12.28
N VAL A 235 -7.02 -27.86 13.14
CA VAL A 235 -6.68 -29.10 13.86
C VAL A 235 -7.89 -29.60 14.65
N ARG A 236 -8.54 -28.71 15.41
CA ARG A 236 -9.72 -29.04 16.21
C ARG A 236 -10.88 -29.53 15.32
N TRP A 237 -11.06 -28.95 14.14
CA TRP A 237 -12.09 -29.36 13.20
C TRP A 237 -11.80 -30.74 12.61
N GLU A 238 -10.57 -31.03 12.17
CA GLU A 238 -10.21 -32.36 11.63
C GLU A 238 -10.33 -33.46 12.67
N THR A 239 -9.86 -33.24 13.90
CA THR A 239 -9.96 -34.24 14.98
C THR A 239 -11.42 -34.57 15.34
N LYS A 240 -12.37 -33.65 15.13
CA LYS A 240 -13.80 -33.92 15.31
C LYS A 240 -14.38 -34.82 14.21
N LEU A 241 -13.87 -34.72 12.99
CA LEU A 241 -14.31 -35.52 11.84
C LEU A 241 -13.75 -36.94 11.90
N ASP A 242 -12.49 -37.09 12.31
CA ASP A 242 -11.85 -38.38 12.49
C ASP A 242 -10.90 -38.34 13.71
N PRO A 243 -11.31 -38.93 14.85
CA PRO A 243 -10.49 -38.99 16.06
C PRO A 243 -9.21 -39.81 15.90
N SER A 244 -9.12 -40.66 14.88
CA SER A 244 -7.93 -41.46 14.55
C SER A 244 -6.95 -40.73 13.63
N TYR A 245 -7.31 -39.54 13.16
CA TYR A 245 -6.50 -38.75 12.24
C TYR A 245 -5.25 -38.18 12.92
N CYS A 246 -4.10 -38.82 12.69
CA CYS A 246 -2.80 -38.24 13.02
C CYS A 246 -2.48 -37.12 12.02
N LEU A 247 -2.55 -35.88 12.48
CA LEU A 247 -2.34 -34.69 11.66
C LEU A 247 -0.91 -34.65 11.09
N ARG A 248 -0.74 -35.14 9.87
CA ARG A 248 0.50 -35.02 9.06
C ARG A 248 0.44 -33.85 8.07
N GLY A 249 -0.67 -33.11 8.04
CA GLY A 249 -0.87 -31.99 7.11
C GLY A 249 -0.15 -30.73 7.59
N SER A 250 0.89 -30.31 6.87
CA SER A 250 1.44 -28.96 7.03
C SER A 250 0.58 -27.95 6.27
N ARG A 251 0.26 -26.81 6.89
CA ARG A 251 -0.37 -25.69 6.18
C ARG A 251 0.65 -24.62 5.81
N THR A 252 0.51 -24.08 4.62
CA THR A 252 1.35 -23.00 4.11
C THR A 252 0.55 -21.71 4.05
N TYR A 253 1.13 -20.66 4.60
CA TYR A 253 0.59 -19.31 4.69
C TYR A 253 1.53 -18.34 3.99
N LEU A 254 0.98 -17.36 3.27
CA LEU A 254 1.70 -16.22 2.75
C LEU A 254 1.39 -15.03 3.66
N VAL A 255 2.35 -14.63 4.49
CA VAL A 255 2.23 -13.41 5.30
C VAL A 255 2.46 -12.24 4.37
N LEU A 256 1.42 -11.45 4.16
CA LEU A 256 1.42 -10.32 3.25
C LEU A 256 1.10 -9.03 4.00
N SER A 257 2.09 -8.14 4.02
CA SER A 257 1.90 -6.73 4.32
C SER A 257 2.18 -5.93 3.05
N VAL A 258 1.86 -4.64 3.05
CA VAL A 258 2.17 -3.74 1.93
C VAL A 258 3.69 -3.68 1.68
N ARG A 259 4.52 -3.73 2.73
CA ARG A 259 5.98 -3.55 2.63
C ARG A 259 6.79 -4.83 2.60
N GLU A 260 6.21 -5.91 3.09
CA GLU A 260 6.93 -7.12 3.41
C GLU A 260 6.08 -8.34 3.06
N VAL A 261 6.74 -9.35 2.51
CA VAL A 261 6.16 -10.65 2.24
C VAL A 261 7.04 -11.76 2.82
N ALA A 262 6.42 -12.80 3.37
CA ALA A 262 7.13 -13.98 3.84
C ALA A 262 6.24 -15.22 3.68
N LEU A 263 6.85 -16.38 3.44
CA LEU A 263 6.15 -17.66 3.49
C LEU A 263 6.29 -18.24 4.90
N PHE A 264 5.19 -18.73 5.45
CA PHE A 264 5.13 -19.36 6.75
C PHE A 264 4.52 -20.75 6.60
N ARG A 265 5.13 -21.76 7.21
CA ARG A 265 4.61 -23.13 7.22
C ARG A 265 4.52 -23.62 8.64
N ILE A 266 3.37 -24.17 8.99
CA ILE A 266 3.10 -24.73 10.32
C ILE A 266 2.56 -26.14 10.16
N ASP A 267 3.08 -27.04 10.99
CA ASP A 267 2.59 -28.37 11.21
C ASP A 267 2.47 -28.63 12.73
N SER A 268 2.13 -29.85 13.13
CA SER A 268 1.97 -30.23 14.53
C SER A 268 3.27 -30.20 15.34
N GLU A 269 4.43 -30.22 14.68
CA GLU A 269 5.75 -30.35 15.30
C GLU A 269 6.53 -29.04 15.28
N GLN A 270 6.38 -28.23 14.22
CA GLN A 270 7.24 -27.07 13.98
C GLN A 270 6.58 -25.92 13.22
N GLU A 271 7.13 -24.74 13.46
CA GLU A 271 6.87 -23.52 12.71
C GLU A 271 8.13 -23.12 11.95
N ARG A 272 7.97 -22.88 10.64
CA ARG A 272 9.05 -22.46 9.76
C ARG A 272 8.63 -21.20 9.03
N CYS A 273 9.58 -20.32 8.75
CA CYS A 273 9.35 -19.12 7.97
C CYS A 273 10.51 -18.85 7.02
N THR A 274 10.25 -18.23 5.86
CA THR A 274 11.32 -17.70 5.02
C THR A 274 11.91 -16.42 5.64
N THR A 275 12.98 -15.90 5.06
CA THR A 275 13.32 -14.50 5.28
C THR A 275 12.17 -13.61 4.83
N THR A 276 11.96 -12.52 5.55
CA THR A 276 11.04 -11.48 5.14
C THR A 276 11.67 -10.70 3.99
N GLU A 277 10.95 -10.62 2.89
CA GLU A 277 11.39 -9.93 1.68
C GLU A 277 10.62 -8.63 1.51
N ARG A 278 11.30 -7.61 0.98
CA ARG A 278 10.72 -6.29 0.73
C ARG A 278 9.78 -6.32 -0.47
N LEU A 279 8.58 -5.78 -0.29
CA LEU A 279 7.51 -5.72 -1.27
C LEU A 279 7.33 -4.30 -1.85
N LEU A 280 6.43 -3.47 -1.28
CA LEU A 280 6.14 -2.12 -1.77
C LEU A 280 6.51 -1.07 -0.70
N ASP A 281 7.77 -0.65 -0.67
CA ASP A 281 8.24 0.39 0.27
C ASP A 281 8.20 1.81 -0.31
N GLY A 282 7.85 1.95 -1.60
CA GLY A 282 7.76 3.23 -2.31
C GLY A 282 9.11 3.86 -2.66
N THR A 283 10.23 3.34 -2.16
CA THR A 283 11.56 3.92 -2.36
C THR A 283 12.46 3.11 -3.27
N LEU A 284 12.34 1.79 -3.23
CA LEU A 284 13.21 0.87 -3.93
C LEU A 284 12.39 -0.05 -4.84
N PRO A 285 12.97 -0.58 -5.93
CA PRO A 285 12.28 -1.52 -6.83
C PRO A 285 11.80 -2.76 -6.09
N LEU A 286 10.74 -3.42 -6.53
CA LEU A 286 10.28 -4.69 -5.94
C LEU A 286 11.43 -5.72 -5.91
N SER A 287 11.55 -6.49 -4.82
CA SER A 287 12.52 -7.59 -4.74
C SER A 287 12.07 -8.75 -5.64
N ASP A 288 12.97 -9.30 -6.46
CA ASP A 288 12.69 -10.49 -7.28
C ASP A 288 12.27 -11.68 -6.40
N THR A 289 12.88 -11.83 -5.23
CA THR A 289 12.50 -12.87 -4.25
C THR A 289 11.07 -12.65 -3.75
N ALA A 290 10.69 -11.41 -3.46
CA ALA A 290 9.34 -11.08 -3.01
C ALA A 290 8.30 -11.34 -4.12
N LEU A 291 8.61 -10.96 -5.35
CA LEU A 291 7.78 -11.24 -6.52
C LEU A 291 7.59 -12.74 -6.71
N ASN A 292 8.68 -13.51 -6.67
CA ASN A 292 8.60 -14.96 -6.80
C ASN A 292 7.77 -15.58 -5.66
N LEU A 293 7.97 -15.18 -4.40
CA LEU A 293 7.14 -15.65 -3.29
C LEU A 293 5.65 -15.39 -3.50
N LEU A 294 5.28 -14.19 -3.96
CA LEU A 294 3.89 -13.86 -4.31
C LEU A 294 3.35 -14.74 -5.43
N LEU A 295 4.10 -14.89 -6.53
CA LEU A 295 3.66 -15.63 -7.71
C LEU A 295 3.56 -17.13 -7.44
N GLU A 296 4.54 -17.70 -6.73
CA GLU A 296 4.54 -19.10 -6.30
C GLU A 296 3.36 -19.42 -5.37
N ALA A 297 3.08 -18.52 -4.42
CA ALA A 297 1.99 -18.70 -3.46
C ALA A 297 0.62 -18.60 -4.12
N THR A 298 0.45 -17.68 -5.08
CA THR A 298 -0.81 -17.43 -5.78
C THR A 298 -0.97 -18.25 -7.06
N GLN A 299 0.00 -19.09 -7.41
CA GLN A 299 -0.14 -19.96 -8.58
C GLN A 299 -1.25 -20.99 -8.33
N VAL A 300 -2.24 -20.95 -9.20
CA VAL A 300 -3.30 -21.95 -9.32
C VAL A 300 -2.97 -22.81 -10.54
N LYS A 301 -3.22 -24.12 -10.46
CA LYS A 301 -3.08 -25.00 -11.62
C LYS A 301 -4.07 -24.53 -12.69
N VAL A 302 -3.54 -24.11 -13.83
CA VAL A 302 -4.35 -23.76 -14.99
C VAL A 302 -4.81 -25.05 -15.67
N PRO A 303 -6.09 -25.20 -16.03
CA PRO A 303 -6.55 -26.34 -16.80
C PRO A 303 -5.78 -26.46 -18.11
N VAL A 304 -5.24 -27.66 -18.39
CA VAL A 304 -4.57 -27.92 -19.66
C VAL A 304 -5.65 -28.07 -20.74
N THR A 305 -5.59 -27.20 -21.75
CA THR A 305 -6.48 -27.21 -22.92
C THR A 305 -5.70 -27.60 -24.18
N PRO A 306 -6.36 -27.98 -25.29
CA PRO A 306 -5.67 -28.27 -26.55
C PRO A 306 -4.77 -27.13 -27.05
N LEU A 307 -5.09 -25.87 -26.70
CA LEU A 307 -4.25 -24.71 -27.04
C LEU A 307 -2.84 -24.80 -26.45
N HIS A 308 -2.66 -25.51 -25.33
CA HIS A 308 -1.34 -25.69 -24.70
C HIS A 308 -0.44 -26.65 -25.49
N GLN A 309 -1.00 -27.44 -26.42
CA GLN A 309 -0.24 -28.34 -27.28
C GLN A 309 0.25 -27.65 -28.56
N LEU A 310 -0.25 -26.44 -28.85
CA LEU A 310 0.21 -25.67 -29.99
C LEU A 310 1.61 -25.10 -29.72
N PRO A 311 2.46 -24.95 -30.76
CA PRO A 311 3.67 -24.15 -30.68
C PRO A 311 3.40 -22.76 -30.11
N VAL A 312 4.36 -22.22 -29.35
CA VAL A 312 4.18 -20.95 -28.61
C VAL A 312 3.85 -19.78 -29.55
N GLU A 313 4.33 -19.82 -30.79
CA GLU A 313 4.05 -18.82 -31.82
C GLU A 313 2.57 -18.81 -32.21
N LEU A 314 1.94 -19.99 -32.29
CA LEU A 314 0.50 -20.09 -32.56
C LEU A 314 -0.32 -19.67 -31.35
N GLN A 315 0.14 -19.97 -30.14
CA GLN A 315 -0.50 -19.46 -28.92
C GLN A 315 -0.46 -17.92 -28.88
N ASP A 316 0.69 -17.31 -29.19
CA ASP A 316 0.85 -15.86 -29.24
C ASP A 316 -0.01 -15.22 -30.33
N ASN A 317 -0.16 -15.88 -31.49
CA ASN A 317 -1.07 -15.44 -32.55
C ASN A 317 -2.54 -15.46 -32.11
N VAL A 318 -2.97 -16.51 -31.39
CA VAL A 318 -4.33 -16.57 -30.82
C VAL A 318 -4.54 -15.43 -29.82
N LEU A 319 -3.59 -15.23 -28.90
CA LEU A 319 -3.66 -14.15 -27.91
C LEU A 319 -3.69 -12.77 -28.57
N GLN A 320 -2.95 -12.59 -29.67
CA GLN A 320 -2.93 -11.35 -30.45
C GLN A 320 -4.30 -11.01 -31.03
N ASN A 321 -5.01 -11.98 -31.58
CA ASN A 321 -6.31 -11.75 -32.22
C ASN A 321 -7.46 -11.52 -31.23
N MET A 322 -7.31 -11.96 -29.97
CA MET A 322 -8.35 -11.81 -28.94
C MET A 322 -8.19 -10.55 -28.07
N SER A 323 -7.11 -9.79 -28.23
CA SER A 323 -6.73 -8.72 -27.30
C SER A 323 -6.71 -7.35 -27.97
N ALA A 324 -7.24 -6.34 -27.28
CA ALA A 324 -7.26 -4.96 -27.77
C ALA A 324 -5.87 -4.29 -27.82
N GLY A 325 -4.82 -4.93 -27.26
CA GLY A 325 -3.46 -4.38 -27.25
C GLY A 325 -2.42 -5.34 -26.64
N PRO A 326 -1.13 -4.95 -26.62
CA PRO A 326 -0.03 -5.81 -26.17
C PRO A 326 -0.08 -6.13 -24.67
N VAL A 327 -0.51 -5.18 -23.82
CA VAL A 327 -0.67 -5.41 -22.37
C VAL A 327 -1.84 -6.34 -22.09
N GLU A 328 -2.96 -6.18 -22.80
CA GLU A 328 -4.12 -7.06 -22.65
C GLU A 328 -3.82 -8.48 -23.11
N ARG A 329 -3.03 -8.62 -24.19
CA ARG A 329 -2.48 -9.91 -24.65
C ARG A 329 -1.66 -10.60 -23.56
N ALA A 330 -0.77 -9.86 -22.91
CA ALA A 330 0.03 -10.38 -21.81
C ALA A 330 -0.85 -10.81 -20.62
N ARG A 331 -1.87 -10.02 -20.28
CA ARG A 331 -2.85 -10.34 -19.24
C ARG A 331 -3.57 -11.65 -19.56
N ALA A 332 -4.12 -11.77 -20.77
CA ALA A 332 -4.79 -12.97 -21.24
C ALA A 332 -3.87 -14.20 -21.19
N GLY A 333 -2.62 -14.09 -21.65
CA GLY A 333 -1.63 -15.17 -21.58
C GLY A 333 -1.30 -15.61 -20.15
N CYS A 334 -1.27 -14.68 -19.18
CA CYS A 334 -1.08 -14.98 -17.76
C CYS A 334 -2.27 -15.72 -17.13
N VAL A 335 -3.49 -15.36 -17.52
CA VAL A 335 -4.74 -15.98 -17.06
C VAL A 335 -4.90 -17.37 -17.66
N LEU A 336 -4.70 -17.49 -18.97
CA LEU A 336 -4.93 -18.73 -19.73
C LEU A 336 -3.78 -19.73 -19.66
N GLY A 337 -2.61 -19.33 -19.15
CA GLY A 337 -1.45 -20.21 -19.17
C GLY A 337 -0.86 -20.41 -20.56
N LEU A 338 -1.15 -19.52 -21.53
CA LEU A 338 -0.64 -19.56 -22.91
C LEU A 338 0.38 -18.47 -23.25
N GLY A 339 1.23 -18.74 -24.25
CA GLY A 339 2.08 -17.76 -24.94
C GLY A 339 3.49 -17.55 -24.38
N SER A 340 4.21 -16.59 -24.92
CA SER A 340 5.56 -16.21 -24.47
C SER A 340 5.51 -15.21 -23.30
N PRO A 341 6.60 -15.08 -22.50
CA PRO A 341 6.74 -14.00 -21.54
C PRO A 341 6.68 -12.62 -22.22
N PHE A 342 5.91 -11.70 -21.63
CA PHE A 342 5.73 -10.37 -22.21
C PHE A 342 7.02 -9.55 -22.14
N THR A 343 7.46 -9.05 -23.29
CA THR A 343 8.73 -8.31 -23.41
C THR A 343 8.60 -6.82 -23.12
N TRP A 344 7.40 -6.31 -22.84
CA TRP A 344 7.12 -4.87 -22.76
C TRP A 344 7.55 -4.11 -24.02
N ARG A 345 7.34 -4.72 -25.19
CA ARG A 345 7.58 -4.11 -26.50
C ARG A 345 6.36 -4.24 -27.40
N SER A 346 6.14 -3.25 -28.25
CA SER A 346 5.15 -3.28 -29.33
C SER A 346 5.75 -2.66 -30.57
N GLU A 347 5.64 -3.34 -31.72
CA GLU A 347 6.11 -2.82 -33.02
C GLU A 347 7.56 -2.33 -33.01
N GLY A 348 8.43 -3.04 -32.28
CA GLY A 348 9.85 -2.69 -32.13
C GLY A 348 10.15 -1.54 -31.18
N ARG A 349 9.15 -1.01 -30.47
CA ARG A 349 9.31 0.06 -29.47
C ARG A 349 9.07 -0.48 -28.07
N ASP A 350 9.80 0.06 -27.10
CA ASP A 350 9.59 -0.26 -25.69
C ASP A 350 8.31 0.43 -25.20
N ILE A 351 7.43 -0.35 -24.57
CA ILE A 351 6.25 0.15 -23.90
C ILE A 351 6.69 0.71 -22.55
N GLN A 352 6.43 1.99 -22.33
CA GLN A 352 6.87 2.66 -21.11
C GLN A 352 5.69 3.30 -20.40
N ARG A 353 5.86 3.47 -19.08
CA ARG A 353 4.96 4.28 -18.27
C ARG A 353 5.08 5.73 -18.74
N VAL A 354 3.95 6.33 -19.13
CA VAL A 354 3.92 7.75 -19.50
C VAL A 354 3.63 8.59 -18.27
N GLU A 355 4.48 9.59 -18.01
CA GLU A 355 4.17 10.62 -17.02
C GLU A 355 3.27 11.68 -17.64
N GLY A 356 1.97 11.52 -17.46
CA GLY A 356 0.98 12.55 -17.79
C GLY A 356 0.97 13.65 -16.74
N ARG A 357 1.42 14.86 -17.10
CA ARG A 357 1.17 16.07 -16.31
C ARG A 357 -0.13 16.69 -16.81
N THR A 358 -1.23 16.44 -16.13
CA THR A 358 -2.47 17.20 -16.38
C THR A 358 -2.28 18.63 -15.88
N ASN A 359 -2.97 19.61 -16.48
CA ASN A 359 -3.05 20.98 -15.97
C ASN A 359 -3.70 20.95 -14.59
N ARG A 360 -2.87 20.76 -13.57
CA ARG A 360 -3.28 20.79 -12.18
C ARG A 360 -3.56 22.23 -11.81
N THR A 361 -4.70 22.44 -11.18
CA THR A 361 -4.82 23.58 -10.28
C THR A 361 -3.84 23.35 -9.11
N PRO A 362 -3.29 24.38 -8.47
CA PRO A 362 -2.23 24.24 -7.44
C PRO A 362 -2.66 23.53 -6.14
N TRP A 363 -3.82 22.87 -6.12
CA TRP A 363 -4.58 22.51 -4.94
C TRP A 363 -4.63 21.02 -4.59
N PRO A 364 -4.55 20.03 -5.51
CA PRO A 364 -4.52 18.63 -5.11
C PRO A 364 -3.09 18.08 -4.94
N PRO A 365 -2.82 17.28 -3.88
CA PRO A 365 -1.61 16.48 -3.76
C PRO A 365 -1.54 15.39 -4.85
N VAL A 366 -0.37 14.77 -4.94
CA VAL A 366 0.05 13.86 -6.00
C VAL A 366 -0.93 12.71 -6.26
N GLU A 367 -1.79 12.88 -7.26
CA GLU A 367 -2.72 11.84 -7.71
C GLU A 367 -2.02 10.62 -8.30
N SER A 368 -2.64 9.46 -8.06
CA SER A 368 -2.13 8.14 -8.36
C SER A 368 -3.26 7.20 -8.77
N HIS A 369 -3.27 6.76 -10.02
CA HIS A 369 -4.30 5.86 -10.52
C HIS A 369 -3.64 4.69 -11.25
N ILE A 370 -4.39 3.63 -11.54
CA ILE A 370 -4.01 2.48 -12.38
C ILE A 370 -5.20 2.14 -13.28
N HIS A 371 -5.04 2.15 -14.61
CA HIS A 371 -6.13 1.88 -15.56
C HIS A 371 -5.88 0.67 -16.45
N PHE A 372 -6.97 0.02 -16.82
CA PHE A 372 -7.06 -0.91 -17.95
C PHE A 372 -8.32 -0.55 -18.75
N GLY A 373 -8.18 0.13 -19.91
CA GLY A 373 -9.29 0.55 -20.78
C GLY A 373 -9.45 2.07 -20.96
N GLU A 374 -10.53 2.51 -21.61
CA GLU A 374 -10.71 3.87 -22.12
C GLU A 374 -11.44 4.83 -21.15
N SER A 375 -10.82 5.25 -20.04
CA SER A 375 -11.07 6.56 -19.41
C SER A 375 -9.97 6.95 -18.39
N ILE A 376 -9.92 8.23 -18.00
CA ILE A 376 -8.72 9.10 -17.84
C ILE A 376 -8.34 9.38 -16.35
N PRO A 377 -7.05 9.43 -15.92
CA PRO A 377 -5.93 8.50 -16.12
C PRO A 377 -5.09 8.29 -14.82
N GLY A 378 -4.13 7.37 -14.88
CA GLY A 378 -3.12 7.02 -13.87
C GLY A 378 -2.66 5.58 -14.12
N LEU A 379 -1.35 5.42 -14.30
CA LEU A 379 -0.73 4.34 -15.09
C LEU A 379 -1.42 4.12 -16.44
N VAL A 380 -1.01 4.93 -17.40
CA VAL A 380 -1.23 4.67 -18.83
C VAL A 380 0.11 4.26 -19.43
N TYR A 381 0.10 3.16 -20.18
CA TYR A 381 1.24 2.70 -20.98
C TYR A 381 1.03 3.15 -22.43
N LYS A 382 2.09 3.62 -23.09
CA LYS A 382 2.07 4.03 -24.50
C LYS A 382 3.17 3.34 -25.29
#